data_AF-A0AAW8KYJ6-F1
#
_entry.id   AF-A0AAW8KYJ6-F1
#
_cell.length_a   1.000
_cell.length_b   1.000
_cell.length_c   1.000
_cell.angle_alpha   90.00
_cell.angle_beta   90.00
_cell.angle_gamma   90.00
#
_symmetry.space_group_name_H-M   'P 1'
#
loop_
_entity.id
_entity.type
_entity.pdbx_description
1 polymer ?
#
loop_
_entity_poly.entity_id
_entity_poly.type
_entity_poly.pdbx_seq_one_letter_code
_entity_poly.pdbx_strand_id
1 'polypeptide(L)'
;GYHGVCRASVPEDKIKTFEKVYPFGWLGVLADVPPVADELIYVQSERGFALCSMRSETRSRYYLQVPLTDHVEDWSDKKFWDELKNRLDSESREKLVTGPSIEKSIAPLRSFVTEPMR
;
A
#
# COMPACT_ATOMS: atom_id res chain seq x y z
N GLY A 1 2.51 10.35 15.27
CA GLY A 1 1.77 9.92 14.05
C GLY A 1 0.49 10.72 13.89
N TYR A 2 -0.33 10.42 12.88
CA TYR A 2 -1.51 11.21 12.53
C TYR A 2 -2.53 11.41 13.68
N HIS A 3 -2.67 10.44 14.59
CA HIS A 3 -3.55 10.49 15.77
C HIS A 3 -2.81 10.82 17.09
N GLY A 4 -1.63 11.44 17.02
CA GLY A 4 -0.88 11.82 18.23
C GLY A 4 -1.49 13.01 18.98
N VAL A 5 -1.24 13.10 20.29
CA VAL A 5 -1.80 14.13 21.18
C VAL A 5 -1.36 15.56 20.82
N CYS A 6 -0.12 15.74 20.30
CA CYS A 6 0.47 17.06 20.12
C CYS A 6 -0.38 18.01 19.27
N ARG A 7 -0.92 17.56 18.12
CA ARG A 7 -1.80 18.40 17.28
C ARG A 7 -3.14 18.65 17.95
N ALA A 8 -3.71 17.63 18.60
CA ALA A 8 -5.00 17.74 19.28
C ALA A 8 -4.95 18.67 20.51
N SER A 9 -3.77 18.95 21.04
CA SER A 9 -3.56 19.91 22.14
C SER A 9 -3.43 21.36 21.69
N VAL A 10 -3.37 21.63 20.38
CA VAL A 10 -3.33 23.02 19.86
C VAL A 10 -4.77 23.53 19.76
N PRO A 11 -5.08 24.75 20.24
CA PRO A 11 -6.41 25.33 20.07
C PRO A 11 -6.82 25.36 18.59
N GLU A 12 -8.06 24.95 18.29
CA GLU A 12 -8.55 24.79 16.91
C GLU A 12 -8.49 26.10 16.11
N ASP A 13 -8.70 27.25 16.77
CA ASP A 13 -8.62 28.58 16.14
C ASP A 13 -7.19 29.02 15.77
N LYS A 14 -6.17 28.26 16.20
CA LYS A 14 -4.75 28.51 15.91
C LYS A 14 -4.18 27.63 14.81
N ILE A 15 -4.97 26.70 14.28
CA ILE A 15 -4.54 25.81 13.21
C ILE A 15 -5.50 25.83 12.03
N LYS A 16 -4.95 25.67 10.83
CA LYS A 16 -5.72 25.45 9.61
C LYS A 16 -5.34 24.09 9.03
N THR A 17 -6.34 23.27 8.74
CA THR A 17 -6.12 21.95 8.14
C THR A 17 -6.49 21.94 6.67
N PHE A 18 -5.67 21.27 5.86
CA PHE A 18 -5.92 21.01 4.45
C PHE A 18 -5.90 19.51 4.25
N GLU A 19 -6.95 18.97 3.64
CA GLU A 19 -7.12 17.52 3.51
C GLU A 19 -7.62 17.14 2.12
N LYS A 20 -7.03 16.06 1.59
CA LYS A 20 -7.54 15.33 0.44
C LYS A 20 -7.54 13.84 0.75
N VAL A 21 -8.71 13.23 0.76
CA VAL A 21 -8.89 11.78 0.84
C VAL A 21 -9.01 11.23 -0.57
N TYR A 22 -8.22 10.21 -0.89
CA TYR A 22 -8.27 9.56 -2.20
C TYR A 22 -9.31 8.42 -2.16
N PRO A 23 -10.07 8.18 -3.25
CA PRO A 23 -11.15 7.19 -3.25
C PRO A 23 -10.64 5.74 -3.39
N PHE A 24 -9.49 5.43 -2.79
CA PHE A 24 -8.87 4.11 -2.81
C PHE A 24 -7.88 3.93 -1.65
N GLY A 25 -7.58 2.67 -1.34
CA GLY A 25 -6.53 2.27 -0.42
C GLY A 25 -5.50 1.39 -1.09
N TRP A 26 -4.43 1.08 -0.36
CA TRP A 26 -3.44 0.08 -0.74
C TRP A 26 -3.56 -1.14 0.14
N LEU A 27 -3.96 -2.27 -0.44
CA LEU A 27 -3.83 -3.59 0.16
C LEU A 27 -2.37 -4.01 0.07
N GLY A 28 -1.69 -4.07 1.21
CA GLY A 28 -0.29 -4.47 1.31
C GLY A 28 -0.12 -5.89 1.83
N VAL A 29 0.83 -6.64 1.26
CA VAL A 29 1.24 -7.97 1.73
C VAL A 29 2.74 -8.01 1.95
N LEU A 30 3.16 -8.47 3.13
CA LEU A 30 4.55 -8.79 3.47
C LEU A 30 4.72 -10.31 3.42
N ALA A 31 5.75 -10.80 2.72
CA ALA A 31 6.02 -12.23 2.60
C ALA A 31 7.53 -12.52 2.59
N ASP A 32 7.91 -13.68 3.13
CA ASP A 32 9.29 -14.21 3.07
C ASP A 32 9.53 -14.89 1.72
N VAL A 33 9.61 -14.06 0.68
CA VAL A 33 9.93 -14.44 -0.70
C VAL A 33 10.96 -13.45 -1.26
N PRO A 34 11.85 -13.88 -2.16
CA PRO A 34 12.79 -12.98 -2.81
C PRO A 34 12.03 -11.90 -3.61
N PRO A 35 12.56 -10.67 -3.70
CA PRO A 35 12.01 -9.62 -4.55
C PRO A 35 11.93 -10.08 -6.00
N VAL A 36 10.91 -9.58 -6.72
CA VAL A 36 10.72 -9.89 -8.15
C VAL A 36 11.75 -9.19 -9.03
N ALA A 37 12.35 -8.11 -8.55
CA ALA A 37 13.38 -7.32 -9.19
C ALA A 37 14.29 -6.66 -8.14
N ASP A 38 15.50 -6.26 -8.57
CA ASP A 38 16.50 -5.60 -7.72
C ASP A 38 16.11 -4.16 -7.33
N GLU A 39 15.16 -3.56 -8.04
CA GLU A 39 14.60 -2.25 -7.78
C GLU A 39 13.08 -2.28 -7.65
N LEU A 40 12.49 -1.17 -7.21
CA LEU A 40 11.04 -1.06 -7.06
C LEU A 40 10.36 -0.96 -8.44
N ILE A 41 9.22 -1.63 -8.59
CA ILE A 41 8.38 -1.52 -9.78
C ILE A 41 7.07 -0.82 -9.41
N TYR A 42 6.85 0.38 -9.97
CA TYR A 42 5.57 1.08 -9.93
C TYR A 42 4.79 0.75 -11.19
N VAL A 43 3.59 0.21 -11.01
CA VAL A 43 2.77 -0.24 -12.13
C VAL A 43 1.46 0.51 -12.15
N GLN A 44 1.20 1.17 -13.28
CA GLN A 44 -0.14 1.63 -13.64
C GLN A 44 -0.72 0.62 -14.63
N SER A 45 -1.87 0.04 -14.30
CA SER A 45 -2.60 -0.87 -15.17
C SER A 45 -4.07 -0.45 -15.24
N GLU A 46 -4.81 -0.95 -16.23
CA GLU A 46 -6.26 -0.76 -16.32
C GLU A 46 -7.01 -1.35 -15.11
N ARG A 47 -6.41 -2.32 -14.43
CA ARG A 47 -6.95 -2.94 -13.20
C ARG A 47 -6.60 -2.16 -11.92
N GLY A 48 -5.92 -1.03 -12.06
CA GLY A 48 -5.44 -0.19 -10.96
C GLY A 48 -3.94 -0.30 -10.71
N PHE A 49 -3.47 0.45 -9.72
CA PHE A 49 -2.06 0.52 -9.36
C PHE A 49 -1.54 -0.75 -8.66
N ALA A 50 -0.27 -1.09 -8.88
CA ALA A 50 0.48 -2.04 -8.06
C ALA A 50 1.90 -1.54 -7.76
N LEU A 51 2.46 -1.99 -6.65
CA LEU A 51 3.83 -1.72 -6.26
C LEU A 51 4.55 -3.02 -5.88
N CYS A 52 5.69 -3.27 -6.51
CA CYS A 52 6.66 -4.26 -6.06
C CYS A 52 7.77 -3.57 -5.31
N SER A 53 7.94 -3.90 -4.04
CA SER A 53 8.98 -3.37 -3.16
C SER A 53 9.55 -4.49 -2.28
N MET A 54 10.53 -4.16 -1.46
CA MET A 54 11.27 -5.14 -0.68
C MET A 54 11.65 -4.63 0.72
N ARG A 55 12.12 -5.56 1.55
CA ARG A 55 12.77 -5.29 2.84
C ARG A 55 14.19 -5.83 2.87
N SER A 56 14.45 -6.93 2.16
CA SER A 56 15.75 -7.57 1.96
C SER A 56 15.70 -8.48 0.73
N GLU A 57 16.81 -9.15 0.41
CA GLU A 57 16.89 -10.18 -0.65
C GLU A 57 15.97 -11.39 -0.42
N THR A 58 15.44 -11.55 0.79
CA THR A 58 14.61 -12.69 1.19
C THR A 58 13.22 -12.29 1.70
N ARG A 59 12.88 -11.00 1.68
CA ARG A 59 11.61 -10.49 2.19
C ARG A 59 11.08 -9.36 1.33
N SER A 60 9.86 -9.55 0.85
CA SER A 60 9.21 -8.66 -0.12
C SER A 60 7.96 -7.99 0.43
N ARG A 61 7.67 -6.78 -0.07
CA ARG A 61 6.46 -6.02 0.25
C ARG A 61 5.78 -5.59 -1.03
N TYR A 62 4.55 -6.06 -1.24
CA TYR A 62 3.76 -5.75 -2.42
C TYR A 62 2.51 -4.98 -2.05
N TYR A 63 2.02 -4.15 -2.96
CA TYR A 63 0.76 -3.43 -2.79
C TYR A 63 -0.12 -3.51 -4.03
N LEU A 64 -1.43 -3.56 -3.81
CA LEU A 64 -2.46 -3.39 -4.82
C LEU A 64 -3.35 -2.22 -4.42
N GLN A 65 -3.67 -1.33 -5.37
CA GLN A 65 -4.78 -0.41 -5.18
C GLN A 65 -6.09 -1.20 -5.15
N VAL A 66 -6.91 -0.89 -4.14
CA VAL A 66 -8.24 -1.47 -3.92
C VAL A 66 -9.25 -0.37 -3.58
N PRO A 67 -10.56 -0.59 -3.84
CA PRO A 67 -11.62 0.29 -3.36
C PRO A 67 -11.59 0.44 -1.84
N LEU A 68 -12.11 1.56 -1.32
CA LEU A 68 -12.23 1.78 0.14
C LEU A 68 -13.28 0.86 0.80
N THR A 69 -14.11 0.21 0.02
CA THR A 69 -15.12 -0.76 0.47
C THR A 69 -14.58 -2.17 0.66
N ASP A 70 -13.34 -2.43 0.22
CA ASP A 70 -12.73 -3.74 0.39
C ASP A 70 -12.34 -3.95 1.86
N HIS A 71 -12.59 -5.17 2.34
CA HIS A 71 -12.14 -5.62 3.64
C HIS A 71 -10.97 -6.59 3.50
N VAL A 72 -10.02 -6.57 4.43
CA VAL A 72 -8.78 -7.36 4.32
C VAL A 72 -9.04 -8.87 4.35
N GLU A 73 -10.07 -9.28 5.09
CA GLU A 73 -10.56 -10.66 5.20
C GLU A 73 -11.09 -11.22 3.88
N ASP A 74 -11.52 -10.37 2.94
CA ASP A 74 -11.98 -10.76 1.60
C ASP A 74 -10.82 -11.07 0.63
N TRP A 75 -9.58 -10.89 1.09
CA TRP A 75 -8.36 -11.05 0.30
C TRP A 75 -7.52 -12.21 0.83
N SER A 76 -7.75 -13.41 0.30
CA SER A 76 -6.84 -14.54 0.49
C SER A 76 -5.48 -14.26 -0.17
N ASP A 77 -4.42 -14.93 0.30
CA ASP A 77 -3.08 -14.79 -0.31
C ASP A 77 -3.11 -15.13 -1.80
N LYS A 78 -3.82 -16.21 -2.16
CA LYS A 78 -4.00 -16.60 -3.56
C LYS A 78 -4.64 -15.47 -4.39
N LYS A 79 -5.72 -14.87 -3.90
CA LYS A 79 -6.42 -13.78 -4.60
C LYS A 79 -5.50 -12.56 -4.78
N PHE A 80 -4.72 -12.22 -3.75
CA PHE A 80 -3.72 -11.14 -3.84
C PHE A 80 -2.68 -11.43 -4.92
N TRP A 81 -2.07 -12.62 -4.90
CA TRP A 81 -1.02 -12.98 -5.86
C TRP A 81 -1.53 -13.08 -7.29
N ASP A 82 -2.72 -13.64 -7.49
CA ASP A 82 -3.36 -13.72 -8.81
C ASP A 82 -3.63 -12.31 -9.37
N GLU A 83 -4.15 -11.41 -8.55
CA GLU A 83 -4.41 -10.03 -8.98
C GLU A 83 -3.10 -9.25 -9.23
N LEU A 84 -2.06 -9.45 -8.41
CA LEU A 84 -0.75 -8.85 -8.66
C LEU A 84 -0.20 -9.31 -10.02
N LYS A 85 -0.23 -10.61 -10.31
CA LYS A 85 0.19 -11.16 -11.61
C LYS A 85 -0.56 -10.50 -12.77
N ASN A 86 -1.86 -10.27 -12.62
CA ASN A 86 -2.68 -9.63 -13.65
C ASN A 86 -2.34 -8.15 -13.90
N ARG A 87 -1.63 -7.49 -12.98
CA ARG A 87 -1.19 -6.09 -13.14
C ARG A 87 0.23 -5.99 -13.68
N LEU A 88 1.08 -6.99 -13.43
CA LEU A 88 2.47 -7.02 -13.89
C LEU A 88 2.59 -7.28 -15.41
N ASP A 89 3.68 -6.80 -16.00
CA ASP A 89 4.14 -7.19 -17.32
C ASP A 89 4.55 -8.69 -17.35
N SER A 90 4.75 -9.24 -18.55
CA SER A 90 5.03 -10.66 -18.73
C SER A 90 6.31 -11.12 -18.03
N GLU A 91 7.38 -10.33 -18.09
CA GLU A 91 8.68 -10.71 -17.51
C GLU A 91 8.61 -10.73 -15.99
N SER A 92 8.06 -9.68 -15.36
CA SER A 92 7.88 -9.63 -13.92
C SER A 92 6.93 -10.72 -13.42
N ARG A 93 5.89 -11.05 -14.20
CA ARG A 93 4.92 -12.10 -13.84
C ARG A 93 5.57 -13.48 -13.81
N GLU A 94 6.47 -13.78 -14.73
CA GLU A 94 7.18 -15.07 -14.81
C GLU A 94 8.19 -15.23 -13.67
N LYS A 95 8.84 -14.13 -13.24
CA LYS A 95 9.82 -14.14 -12.16
C LYS A 95 9.20 -14.08 -10.76
N LEU A 96 7.92 -13.73 -10.64
CA LEU A 96 7.27 -13.53 -9.34
C LEU A 96 7.19 -14.83 -8.53
N VAL A 97 7.96 -14.88 -7.45
CA VAL A 97 7.85 -15.92 -6.42
C VAL A 97 6.78 -15.52 -5.41
N THR A 98 5.84 -16.43 -5.14
CA THR A 98 4.71 -16.22 -4.22
C THR A 98 4.85 -17.05 -2.96
N GLY A 99 4.28 -16.59 -1.85
CA GLY A 99 4.33 -17.29 -0.57
C GLY A 99 3.21 -16.85 0.39
N PRO A 100 3.10 -17.47 1.57
CA PRO A 100 2.13 -17.05 2.57
C PRO A 100 2.43 -15.63 3.08
N SER A 101 1.38 -14.88 3.39
CA SER A 101 1.54 -13.56 4.00
C SER A 101 1.92 -13.67 5.48
N ILE A 102 2.89 -12.87 5.89
CA ILE A 102 3.26 -12.64 7.29
C ILE A 102 2.38 -11.53 7.87
N GLU A 103 2.08 -10.53 7.04
CA GLU A 103 1.22 -9.41 7.38
C GLU A 103 0.42 -8.99 6.15
N LYS A 104 -0.85 -8.63 6.37
CA LYS A 104 -1.74 -8.10 5.35
C LYS A 104 -2.65 -7.04 5.96
N SER A 105 -2.72 -5.88 5.33
CA SER A 105 -3.54 -4.75 5.76
C SER A 105 -3.91 -3.83 4.59
N ILE A 106 -4.98 -3.07 4.76
CA ILE A 106 -5.37 -2.01 3.81
C ILE A 106 -5.07 -0.66 4.45
N ALA A 107 -4.27 0.17 3.77
CA ALA A 107 -3.97 1.53 4.18
C ALA A 107 -4.75 2.53 3.29
N PRO A 108 -5.65 3.37 3.85
CA PRO A 108 -6.32 4.40 3.08
C PRO A 108 -5.35 5.51 2.67
N LEU A 109 -5.50 6.05 1.46
CA LEU A 109 -4.62 7.11 0.97
C LEU A 109 -5.19 8.50 1.29
N ARG A 110 -4.34 9.35 1.86
CA ARG A 110 -4.66 10.71 2.33
C ARG A 110 -3.46 11.63 2.15
N SER A 111 -3.74 12.85 1.74
CA SER A 111 -2.85 14.00 1.92
C SER A 111 -3.44 14.89 3.00
N PHE A 112 -2.65 15.25 4.01
CA PHE A 112 -3.10 16.09 5.12
C PHE A 112 -1.98 17.03 5.56
N VAL A 113 -2.30 18.31 5.69
CA VAL A 113 -1.37 19.37 6.14
C VAL A 113 -2.05 20.19 7.24
N THR A 114 -1.27 20.64 8.22
CA THR A 114 -1.72 21.61 9.24
C THR A 114 -0.79 22.81 9.23
N GLU A 115 -1.36 24.01 9.20
CA GLU A 115 -0.63 25.27 9.29
C GLU A 115 -0.96 26.01 10.59
N PRO A 116 0.00 26.75 11.20
CA PRO A 116 1.41 26.80 10.81
C PRO A 116 2.12 25.47 11.17
N MET A 117 3.06 25.02 10.32
CA MET A 117 3.96 23.95 10.72
C MET A 117 4.84 24.45 11.86
N ARG A 118 4.86 23.73 12.98
CA ARG A 118 5.73 23.95 14.12
C ARG A 118 6.39 22.63 14.51
#